data_AF-A0AAF0TSE9-F1
#
_entry.id   AF-A0AAF0TSE9-F1
#
_cell.length_a   1.000
_cell.length_b   1.000
_cell.length_c   1.000
_cell.angle_alpha   90.00
_cell.angle_beta   90.00
_cell.angle_gamma   90.00
#
_symmetry.space_group_name_H-M   'P 1'
#
loop_
_entity.id
_entity.type
_entity.pdbx_description
1 polymer ?
#
loop_
_entity_poly.entity_id
_entity_poly.type
_entity_poly.pdbx_seq_one_letter_code
_entity_poly.pdbx_strand_id
1 'polypeptide(L)'
;KQWSLEVAPQRISYCELQRATHGFDVNNLLCSGSFGSIYKGTVADGMTVVVKVFNVQMEGTFQTFDRKCEIFLNLRHRNLTKIISNCSNLDFKALILEYMPNKSLNN
;
A
#
# COMPACT_ATOMS: atom_id res chain seq x y z
N LYS A 1 0.86 27.69 23.26
CA LYS A 1 -0.04 27.06 22.27
C LYS A 1 0.79 26.71 21.05
N GLN A 2 1.25 25.47 20.92
CA GLN A 2 1.86 24.98 19.69
C GLN A 2 1.56 23.49 19.62
N TRP A 3 0.39 23.17 19.09
CA TRP A 3 0.14 21.80 18.62
C TRP A 3 0.82 21.72 17.27
N SER A 4 2.03 21.14 17.26
CA SER A 4 2.65 20.68 16.02
C SER A 4 1.65 19.72 15.38
N LEU A 5 1.15 20.07 14.19
CA LEU A 5 0.31 19.17 13.40
C LEU A 5 1.12 17.90 13.16
N GLU A 6 0.86 16.85 13.93
CA GLU A 6 1.18 15.50 13.51
C GLU A 6 0.45 15.32 12.18
N VAL A 7 1.20 15.36 11.08
CA VAL A 7 0.65 15.10 9.75
C VAL A 7 0.12 13.68 9.79
N ALA A 8 -1.18 13.54 10.01
CA ALA A 8 -1.84 12.25 9.91
C ALA A 8 -1.47 11.65 8.54
N PRO A 9 -1.02 10.39 8.47
CA PRO A 9 -0.64 9.78 7.21
C PRO A 9 -1.79 9.94 6.22
N GLN A 10 -1.48 10.47 5.03
CA GLN A 10 -2.50 10.73 4.00
C GLN A 10 -3.29 9.44 3.75
N ARG A 11 -4.60 9.48 4.01
CA ARG A 11 -5.49 8.32 3.84
C ARG A 11 -5.89 8.23 2.37
N ILE A 12 -5.38 7.21 1.68
CA ILE A 12 -5.75 6.93 0.28
C ILE A 12 -6.96 6.00 0.29
N SER A 13 -8.04 6.43 -0.36
CA SER A 13 -9.30 5.68 -0.42
C SER A 13 -9.26 4.54 -1.45
N TYR A 14 -10.16 3.56 -1.33
CA TYR A 14 -10.32 2.51 -2.34
C TYR A 14 -10.58 3.08 -3.73
N CYS A 15 -11.49 4.06 -3.84
CA CYS A 15 -11.84 4.69 -5.12
C CYS A 15 -10.64 5.39 -5.76
N GLU A 16 -9.71 5.92 -4.95
CA GLU A 16 -8.47 6.50 -5.44
C GLU A 16 -7.50 5.43 -5.94
N LEU A 17 -7.33 4.33 -5.21
CA LEU A 17 -6.52 3.19 -5.68
C LEU A 17 -7.09 2.56 -6.95
N GLN A 18 -8.41 2.42 -7.03
CA GLN A 18 -9.08 1.91 -8.21
C GLN A 18 -8.79 2.80 -9.42
N ARG A 19 -8.92 4.12 -9.29
CA ARG A 19 -8.56 5.05 -10.36
C ARG A 19 -7.07 4.99 -10.71
N ALA A 20 -6.20 4.99 -9.69
CA ALA A 20 -4.75 4.98 -9.85
C ALA A 20 -4.24 3.73 -10.57
N THR A 21 -4.93 2.60 -10.43
CA THR A 21 -4.57 1.30 -11.02
C THR A 21 -5.42 0.94 -12.24
N HIS A 22 -6.23 1.88 -12.77
CA HIS A 22 -7.19 1.64 -13.85
C HIS A 22 -8.14 0.46 -13.58
N GLY A 23 -8.61 0.33 -12.35
CA GLY A 23 -9.48 -0.76 -11.92
C GLY A 23 -8.75 -2.04 -11.56
N PHE A 24 -7.50 -1.95 -11.10
CA PHE A 24 -6.62 -3.10 -10.87
C PHE A 24 -6.37 -3.90 -12.17
N ASP A 25 -6.15 -3.18 -13.27
CA ASP A 25 -5.95 -3.75 -14.60
C ASP A 25 -4.70 -4.64 -14.65
N VAL A 26 -4.75 -5.71 -15.44
CA VAL A 26 -3.64 -6.65 -15.63
C VAL A 26 -2.39 -5.98 -16.22
N ASN A 27 -2.55 -4.92 -17.03
CA ASN A 27 -1.42 -4.15 -17.57
C ASN A 27 -0.66 -3.40 -16.47
N ASN A 28 -1.31 -3.16 -15.33
CA ASN A 28 -0.71 -2.54 -14.15
C ASN A 28 -0.23 -3.58 -13.13
N LEU A 29 -0.45 -4.88 -13.35
CA LEU A 29 -0.03 -5.95 -12.46
C LEU A 29 1.49 -6.18 -12.56
N LEU A 30 2.19 -6.00 -11.45
CA LEU A 30 3.62 -6.28 -11.35
C LEU A 30 3.90 -7.72 -10.92
N CYS A 31 3.09 -8.25 -9.99
CA CYS A 31 3.27 -9.59 -9.45
C CYS A 31 1.96 -10.09 -8.81
N SER A 32 1.68 -11.38 -8.92
CA SER A 32 0.56 -12.06 -8.24
C SER A 32 1.03 -13.34 -7.57
N GLY A 33 0.43 -13.69 -6.43
CA GLY A 33 0.75 -14.89 -5.69
C GLY A 33 -0.28 -15.18 -4.60
N SER A 34 -0.02 -16.19 -3.77
CA SER A 34 -0.93 -16.61 -2.69
C SER A 34 -1.31 -15.45 -1.75
N PHE A 35 -0.34 -14.61 -1.37
CA PHE A 35 -0.58 -13.46 -0.48
C PHE A 35 -1.26 -12.25 -1.15
N GLY A 36 -1.79 -12.41 -2.37
CA GLY A 36 -2.44 -11.38 -3.16
C GLY A 36 -1.52 -10.73 -4.20
N SER A 37 -1.92 -9.58 -4.72
CA SER A 37 -1.37 -9.00 -5.95
C SER A 37 -0.69 -7.66 -5.71
N ILE A 38 0.27 -7.30 -6.55
CA ILE A 38 1.02 -6.06 -6.53
C ILE A 38 0.76 -5.32 -7.84
N TYR A 39 0.24 -4.10 -7.75
CA TYR A 39 -0.03 -3.25 -8.89
C TYR A 39 0.84 -2.00 -8.87
N LYS A 40 1.16 -1.49 -10.06
CA LYS A 40 1.64 -0.12 -10.24
C LYS A 40 0.43 0.80 -10.40
N GLY A 41 0.50 2.00 -9.84
CA GLY A 41 -0.52 3.02 -10.07
C GLY A 41 0.03 4.43 -9.98
N THR A 42 -0.77 5.39 -10.44
CA THR A 42 -0.46 6.82 -10.33
C THR A 42 -1.61 7.51 -9.62
N VAL A 43 -1.37 8.02 -8.42
CA VAL A 43 -2.37 8.75 -7.62
C VAL A 43 -2.57 10.17 -8.16
N ALA A 44 -3.61 10.87 -7.68
CA ALA A 44 -4.07 12.13 -8.27
C ALA A 44 -3.04 13.27 -8.22
N ASP A 45 -2.07 13.22 -7.31
CA ASP A 45 -0.96 14.17 -7.20
C ASP A 45 0.18 13.88 -8.21
N GLY A 46 0.03 12.85 -9.05
CA GLY A 46 1.03 12.42 -10.04
C GLY A 46 2.09 11.48 -9.49
N MET A 47 2.07 11.15 -8.19
CA MET A 47 3.02 10.22 -7.60
C MET A 47 2.75 8.79 -8.09
N THR A 48 3.82 8.12 -8.54
CA THR A 48 3.75 6.68 -8.86
C THR A 48 3.90 5.86 -7.58
N VAL A 49 3.01 4.90 -7.41
CA VAL A 49 2.93 4.04 -6.22
C VAL A 49 2.90 2.56 -6.59
N VAL A 50 3.27 1.75 -5.61
CA VAL A 50 3.03 0.30 -5.61
C VAL A 50 1.88 0.00 -4.66
N VAL A 51 0.87 -0.70 -5.14
CA VAL A 51 -0.32 -1.10 -4.38
C VAL A 51 -0.27 -2.60 -4.16
N LYS A 52 0.08 -3.03 -2.94
CA LYS A 52 -0.01 -4.44 -2.53
C LYS A 52 -1.41 -4.71 -2.01
N VAL A 53 -2.22 -5.39 -2.80
CA VAL A 53 -3.56 -5.88 -2.43
C VAL A 53 -3.41 -7.27 -1.79
N PHE A 54 -4.03 -7.47 -0.64
CA PHE A 54 -3.94 -8.72 0.11
C PHE A 54 -5.14 -9.63 -0.16
N ASN A 55 -4.90 -10.95 -0.13
CA ASN A 55 -5.99 -11.91 -0.12
C ASN A 55 -6.59 -11.99 1.30
N VAL A 56 -7.74 -11.34 1.48
CA VAL A 56 -8.43 -11.21 2.77
C VAL A 56 -8.82 -12.58 3.37
N GLN A 57 -9.11 -13.59 2.54
CA GLN A 57 -9.47 -14.93 3.02
C GLN A 57 -8.28 -15.67 3.64
N MET A 58 -7.04 -15.35 3.23
CA MET A 58 -5.82 -15.99 3.75
C MET A 58 -5.25 -15.30 4.98
N GLU A 59 -5.59 -14.03 5.24
CA GLU A 59 -5.06 -13.25 6.37
C GLU A 59 -5.67 -13.62 7.74
N GLY A 60 -6.61 -14.59 7.78
CA GLY A 60 -7.07 -15.27 9.00
C GLY A 60 -7.91 -14.45 9.97
N THR A 61 -7.68 -13.15 10.13
CA THR A 61 -8.50 -12.23 10.93
C THR A 61 -8.25 -10.76 10.54
N PHE A 62 -9.29 -9.95 10.44
CA PHE A 62 -9.17 -8.50 10.16
C PHE A 62 -8.29 -7.74 11.17
N GLN A 63 -8.31 -8.17 12.43
CA GLN A 63 -7.53 -7.56 13.52
C GLN A 63 -6.02 -7.76 13.34
N THR A 64 -5.57 -8.87 12.73
CA THR A 64 -4.14 -9.07 12.45
C THR A 64 -3.64 -8.15 11.35
N PHE A 65 -4.46 -7.85 10.34
CA PHE A 65 -4.05 -6.97 9.25
C PHE A 65 -3.78 -5.53 9.74
N ASP A 66 -4.72 -4.96 10.49
CA ASP A 66 -4.60 -3.56 10.95
C ASP A 66 -3.40 -3.41 11.91
N ARG A 67 -3.18 -4.38 12.80
CA ARG A 67 -2.01 -4.40 13.71
C ARG A 67 -0.69 -4.62 12.96
N LYS A 68 -0.66 -5.52 11.97
CA LYS A 68 0.52 -5.71 11.11
C LYS A 68 0.81 -4.44 10.33
N CYS A 69 -0.20 -3.78 9.76
CA CYS A 69 -0.02 -2.54 9.01
C CYS A 69 0.51 -1.41 9.88
N GLU A 70 0.03 -1.26 11.10
CA GLU A 70 0.58 -0.28 12.05
C GLU A 70 2.06 -0.54 12.32
N ILE A 71 2.45 -1.80 12.54
CA ILE A 71 3.85 -2.20 12.70
C ILE A 71 4.65 -1.87 11.42
N PHE A 72 4.16 -2.28 10.25
CA PHE A 72 4.84 -2.05 8.97
C PHE A 72 4.97 -0.55 8.64
N LEU A 73 3.95 0.26 8.92
CA LEU A 73 3.96 1.71 8.74
C LEU A 73 4.96 2.40 9.68
N ASN A 74 5.13 1.87 10.89
CA ASN A 74 6.08 2.39 11.88
C ASN A 74 7.52 1.87 11.66
N LEU A 75 7.70 0.76 10.93
CA LEU A 75 9.01 0.22 10.57
C LEU A 75 9.67 1.01 9.44
N ARG A 76 10.35 2.09 9.80
CA ARG A 76 11.24 2.84 8.89
C ARG A 76 12.63 2.21 8.84
N HIS A 77 12.82 1.22 7.97
CA HIS A 77 14.15 0.66 7.69
C HIS A 77 14.70 1.20 6.36
N ARG A 78 16.01 1.52 6.28
CA ARG A 78 16.67 2.10 5.08
C ARG A 78 16.49 1.24 3.80
N ASN A 79 16.29 -0.06 3.98
CA ASN A 79 16.14 -1.03 2.88
C ASN A 79 14.69 -1.45 2.61
N LEU A 80 13.72 -1.07 3.44
CA LEU A 80 12.30 -1.31 3.17
C LEU A 80 11.75 -0.13 2.35
N THR A 81 11.06 -0.42 1.26
CA THR A 81 10.37 0.60 0.45
C THR A 81 9.44 1.39 1.37
N LYS A 82 9.50 2.72 1.30
CA LYS A 82 8.73 3.60 2.18
C LYS A 82 7.24 3.30 2.02
N ILE A 83 6.60 2.85 3.10
CA ILE A 83 5.16 2.71 3.13
C ILE A 83 4.57 4.11 3.29
N ILE A 84 3.70 4.48 2.35
CA ILE A 84 3.05 5.78 2.31
C ILE A 84 1.80 5.74 3.18
N SER A 85 0.98 4.70 2.99
CA SER A 85 -0.33 4.57 3.64
C SER A 85 -0.85 3.14 3.53
N ASN A 86 -2.02 2.90 4.11
CA ASN A 86 -2.82 1.70 3.89
C ASN A 86 -4.24 2.07 3.45
N CYS A 87 -4.93 1.13 2.82
CA CYS A 87 -6.35 1.22 2.51
C CYS A 87 -7.02 -0.05 3.01
N SER A 88 -7.98 0.08 3.92
CA SER A 88 -8.53 -1.03 4.69
C SER A 88 -10.05 -0.87 4.84
N ASN A 89 -10.80 -1.80 4.25
CA ASN A 89 -12.26 -1.97 4.35
C ASN A 89 -12.58 -3.43 4.74
N LEU A 90 -13.86 -3.78 4.84
CA LEU A 90 -14.32 -5.15 5.14
C LEU A 90 -13.82 -6.19 4.14
N ASP A 91 -13.89 -5.92 2.84
CA ASP A 91 -13.53 -6.90 1.80
C ASP A 91 -12.25 -6.54 1.03
N PHE A 92 -11.57 -5.47 1.44
CA PHE A 92 -10.42 -4.94 0.73
C PHE A 92 -9.34 -4.47 1.68
N LYS A 93 -8.13 -4.98 1.49
CA LYS A 93 -6.96 -4.63 2.28
C LYS A 93 -5.79 -4.37 1.32
N ALA A 94 -5.17 -3.21 1.44
CA ALA A 94 -4.03 -2.83 0.63
C ALA A 94 -3.00 -1.99 1.39
N LEU A 95 -1.74 -2.16 1.02
CA LEU A 95 -0.63 -1.29 1.40
C LEU A 95 -0.19 -0.46 0.19
N ILE A 96 0.05 0.82 0.42
CA ILE A 96 0.55 1.75 -0.59
C ILE A 96 2.01 2.05 -0.26
N LEU A 97 2.89 1.79 -1.22
CA LEU A 97 4.33 2.01 -1.10
C LEU A 97 4.82 2.95 -2.19
N GLU A 98 5.87 3.69 -1.87
CA GLU A 98 6.54 4.56 -2.84
C GLU A 98 7.16 3.72 -3.96
N TYR A 99 6.90 4.08 -5.22
CA TYR A 99 7.53 3.40 -6.34
C TYR A 99 8.99 3.83 -6.47
N MET A 100 9.92 2.88 -6.33
CA MET A 100 11.36 3.12 -6.44
C MET A 100 11.89 2.48 -7.72
N PRO A 101 12.10 3.25 -8.81
CA PRO A 101 12.47 2.69 -10.11
C PRO A 101 13.86 2.01 -10.17
N ASN A 102 14.71 2.10 -9.14
CA ASN A 102 16.11 1.64 -9.18
C ASN A 102 16.63 0.93 -7.91
N LYS A 103 15.76 0.43 -7.01
CA LYS A 103 16.23 -0.45 -5.93
C LYS A 103 16.21 -1.90 -6.43
N SER A 104 17.28 -2.30 -7.12
CA SER A 104 17.56 -3.72 -7.30
C SER A 104 17.52 -4.38 -5.91
N LEU A 105 16.70 -5.42 -5.76
CA LEU A 105 16.94 -6.43 -4.73
C LEU A 105 18.19 -7.17 -5.20
N ASN A 106 19.35 -6.67 -4.81
CA ASN A 106 20.57 -7.47 -4.88
C ASN A 106 20.39 -8.56 -3.83
N ASN A 107 20.18 -9.80 -4.30
CA ASN A 107 20.08 -11.03 -3.51
C ASN A 107 21.14 -11.13 -2.41
#